data_AF-A0A9E2DAR6-F1
#
_entry.id   AF-A0A9E2DAR6-F1
#
_cell.length_a   1.000
_cell.length_b   1.000
_cell.length_c   1.000
_cell.angle_alpha   90.00
_cell.angle_beta   90.00
_cell.angle_gamma   90.00
#
_symmetry.space_group_name_H-M   'P 1'
#
loop_
_entity.id
_entity.type
_entity.pdbx_description
1 polymer ?
#
loop_
_entity_poly.entity_id
_entity_poly.type
_entity_poly.pdbx_seq_one_letter_code
_entity_poly.pdbx_strand_id
1 'polypeptide(L)'
;MKGLVFDIRSFSVHDGPGIRTTVFLKGCPLQCHWCHNPESRLMETTTVSRTHKLGEACVELSENIGKLMSVEEVIGRVAADAPFFEESGGGLTISGGEPLMQAVFTKALLEEAQARGIATAVDTSGFASRESIEMVLPHTRLFLYDLKLADTARHLHYTGKPNALILDNL
;
A
#
# COMPACT_ATOMS: atom_id res chain seq x y z
N MET A 1 5.91 8.79 -15.25
CA MET A 1 4.60 8.84 -14.55
C MET A 1 4.81 9.05 -13.06
N LYS A 2 3.80 9.54 -12.33
CA LYS A 2 3.86 9.74 -10.87
C LYS A 2 2.66 9.10 -10.18
N GLY A 3 2.82 8.74 -8.92
CA GLY A 3 1.75 8.27 -8.04
C GLY A 3 1.83 8.95 -6.68
N LEU A 4 0.74 8.89 -5.94
CA LEU A 4 0.62 9.50 -4.62
C LEU A 4 1.02 8.49 -3.55
N VAL A 5 2.23 8.67 -3.01
CA VAL A 5 2.83 7.79 -2.00
C VAL A 5 2.62 8.41 -0.62
N PHE A 6 2.05 7.65 0.29
CA PHE A 6 1.91 8.01 1.70
C PHE A 6 3.24 7.85 2.44
N ASP A 7 3.84 6.68 2.37
CA ASP A 7 5.03 6.32 3.16
C ASP A 7 5.86 5.25 2.44
N ILE A 8 7.13 5.12 2.77
CA ILE A 8 8.00 4.03 2.31
C ILE A 8 8.78 3.54 3.53
N ARG A 9 8.54 2.28 3.92
CA ARG A 9 9.17 1.68 5.10
C ARG A 9 10.12 0.57 4.69
N SER A 10 11.39 0.77 4.98
CA SER A 10 12.42 -0.28 4.90
C SER A 10 12.29 -1.23 6.09
N PHE A 11 12.79 -2.45 5.92
CA PHE A 11 12.88 -3.47 6.98
C PHE A 11 11.54 -4.01 7.52
N SER A 12 10.48 -3.97 6.71
CA SER A 12 9.22 -4.63 7.03
C SER A 12 9.37 -6.15 7.05
N VAL A 13 8.95 -6.79 8.15
CA VAL A 13 9.00 -8.26 8.34
C VAL A 13 7.62 -8.92 8.36
N HIS A 14 6.55 -8.12 8.31
CA HIS A 14 5.16 -8.60 8.35
C HIS A 14 4.41 -8.43 7.01
N ASP A 15 5.03 -7.75 6.04
CA ASP A 15 4.40 -7.40 4.77
C ASP A 15 4.75 -8.41 3.66
N GLY A 16 4.95 -9.67 4.03
CA GLY A 16 5.33 -10.79 3.16
C GLY A 16 6.61 -11.51 3.61
N PRO A 17 7.05 -12.55 2.87
CA PRO A 17 8.26 -13.30 3.19
C PRO A 17 9.55 -12.46 3.08
N GLY A 18 10.50 -12.74 3.97
CA GLY A 18 11.79 -12.07 4.05
C GLY A 18 11.69 -10.63 4.58
N ILE A 19 12.80 -9.89 4.47
CA ILE A 19 12.85 -8.46 4.80
C ILE A 19 12.40 -7.67 3.58
N ARG A 20 11.42 -6.79 3.75
CA ARG A 20 10.79 -6.09 2.63
C ARG A 20 10.87 -4.59 2.81
N THR A 21 10.81 -3.88 1.68
CA THR A 21 10.52 -2.46 1.66
C THR A 21 9.10 -2.28 1.19
N THR A 22 8.26 -1.73 2.06
CA THR A 22 6.83 -1.55 1.80
C THR A 22 6.56 -0.12 1.36
N VAL A 23 6.00 0.03 0.17
CA VAL A 23 5.56 1.32 -0.39
C VAL A 23 4.07 1.46 -0.13
N PHE A 24 3.70 2.39 0.72
CA PHE A 24 2.31 2.67 1.07
C PHE A 24 1.76 3.76 0.15
N LEU A 25 0.77 3.42 -0.68
CA LEU A 25 0.08 4.34 -1.57
C LEU A 25 -1.13 5.00 -0.92
N LYS A 26 -1.52 6.18 -1.41
CA LYS A 26 -2.79 6.83 -1.08
C LYS A 26 -3.96 6.34 -1.94
N GLY A 27 -5.17 6.66 -1.49
CA GLY A 27 -6.44 6.22 -2.04
C GLY A 27 -6.86 4.89 -1.44
N CYS A 28 -8.03 4.82 -0.82
CA CYS A 28 -8.68 3.56 -0.45
C CYS A 28 -10.21 3.69 -0.60
N PRO A 29 -10.90 2.75 -1.27
CA PRO A 29 -12.34 2.81 -1.42
C PRO A 29 -13.07 2.36 -0.15
N LEU A 30 -12.36 1.71 0.79
CA LEU A 30 -12.90 1.25 2.07
C LEU A 30 -12.72 2.32 3.16
N GLN A 31 -13.60 2.25 4.16
CA GLN A 31 -13.62 3.10 5.35
C GLN A 31 -13.62 2.23 6.62
N CYS A 32 -12.70 1.26 6.67
CA CYS A 32 -12.63 0.30 7.78
C CYS A 32 -12.61 1.00 9.15
N HIS A 33 -13.46 0.59 10.08
CA HIS A 33 -13.52 1.15 11.43
C HIS A 33 -12.18 1.00 12.19
N TRP A 34 -11.40 -0.02 11.87
CA TRP A 34 -10.06 -0.29 12.44
C TRP A 34 -8.92 0.05 11.47
N CYS A 35 -9.14 0.94 10.50
CA CYS A 35 -8.07 1.33 9.57
C CYS A 35 -6.88 1.92 10.35
N HIS A 36 -5.70 1.33 10.18
CA HIS A 36 -4.48 1.82 10.83
C HIS A 36 -3.87 3.04 10.14
N ASN A 37 -4.26 3.29 8.89
CA ASN A 37 -3.76 4.40 8.07
C ASN A 37 -4.94 5.22 7.50
N PRO A 38 -5.84 5.79 8.33
CA PRO A 38 -7.00 6.55 7.83
C PRO A 38 -6.60 7.74 6.95
N GLU A 39 -5.42 8.31 7.15
CA GLU A 39 -4.81 9.37 6.34
C GLU A 39 -4.50 8.95 4.90
N SER A 40 -4.49 7.64 4.60
CA SER A 40 -4.25 7.12 3.25
C SER A 40 -5.51 7.11 2.39
N ARG A 41 -6.72 7.28 2.97
CA ARG A 41 -8.00 7.04 2.26
C ARG A 41 -8.26 7.99 1.10
N LEU A 42 -7.96 9.27 1.28
CA LEU A 42 -8.20 10.29 0.26
C LEU A 42 -7.14 10.21 -0.84
N MET A 43 -7.58 10.37 -2.09
CA MET A 43 -6.68 10.39 -3.25
C MET A 43 -6.14 11.81 -3.49
N GLU A 44 -5.59 12.41 -2.44
CA GLU A 44 -5.00 13.75 -2.47
C GLU A 44 -3.98 13.91 -1.34
N THR A 45 -3.11 14.91 -1.46
CA THR A 45 -2.24 15.28 -0.34
C THR A 45 -3.10 15.90 0.75
N THR A 46 -3.00 15.37 1.97
CA THR A 46 -3.79 15.83 3.11
C THR A 46 -2.86 16.32 4.21
N THR A 47 -3.16 17.49 4.78
CA THR A 47 -2.48 17.96 6.00
C THR A 47 -3.09 17.27 7.22
N VAL A 48 -2.25 16.60 8.01
CA VAL A 48 -2.66 15.94 9.25
C VAL A 48 -1.96 16.61 10.41
N SER A 49 -2.75 17.10 11.38
CA SER A 49 -2.24 17.61 12.66
C SER A 49 -2.25 16.51 13.71
N ARG A 50 -1.14 16.36 14.43
CA ARG A 50 -1.00 15.50 15.61
C ARG A 50 -0.57 16.34 16.80
N THR A 51 -1.25 16.15 17.93
CA THR A 51 -0.86 16.78 19.19
C THR A 51 0.03 15.83 19.97
N HIS A 52 1.26 16.25 20.21
CA HIS A 52 2.22 15.53 21.05
C HIS A 52 2.30 16.19 22.42
N LYS A 53 2.04 15.41 23.47
CA LYS A 53 2.21 15.87 24.84
C LYS A 53 3.66 15.64 25.28
N LEU A 54 4.38 16.73 25.55
CA LEU A 54 5.76 16.74 26.02
C LEU A 54 5.77 17.30 27.46
N GLY A 55 5.54 16.43 28.43
CA GLY A 55 5.34 16.83 29.83
C GLY A 55 4.02 17.57 30.01
N GLU A 56 4.08 18.82 30.47
CA GLU A 56 2.92 19.71 30.60
C GLU A 56 2.60 20.49 29.31
N ALA A 57 3.54 20.53 28.36
CA ALA A 57 3.35 21.22 27.09
C ALA A 57 2.64 20.32 26.06
N CYS A 58 1.76 20.93 25.27
CA CYS A 58 1.18 20.31 24.07
C CYS A 58 1.79 21.00 22.84
N VAL A 59 2.43 20.21 21.98
CA VAL A 59 2.93 20.69 20.68
C VAL A 59 2.04 20.12 19.59
N GLU A 60 1.49 21.00 18.76
CA GLU A 60 0.82 20.59 17.54
C GLU A 60 1.82 20.54 16.41
N LEU A 61 1.90 19.39 15.75
CA LEU A 61 2.71 19.18 14.56
C LEU A 61 1.78 18.89 13.40
N SER A 62 1.91 19.64 12.32
CA SER A 62 1.18 19.39 11.08
C SER A 62 2.13 18.88 10.01
N GLU A 63 1.76 17.78 9.36
CA GLU A 63 2.52 17.20 8.25
C GLU A 63 1.63 16.99 7.03
N ASN A 64 2.22 17.18 5.84
CA ASN A 64 1.55 16.87 4.59
C ASN A 64 1.79 15.41 4.23
N ILE A 65 0.71 14.64 4.22
CA ILE A 65 0.72 13.22 3.93
C ILE A 65 0.28 13.00 2.49
N GLY A 66 1.06 12.26 1.71
CA GLY A 66 0.82 12.07 0.27
C GLY A 66 1.77 12.90 -0.56
N LYS A 67 2.83 12.28 -1.07
CA LYS A 67 3.82 12.91 -1.92
C LYS A 67 3.69 12.34 -3.32
N LEU A 68 3.62 13.22 -4.32
CA LEU A 68 3.70 12.80 -5.72
C LEU A 68 5.13 12.39 -6.04
N MET A 69 5.34 11.09 -6.22
CA MET A 69 6.64 10.49 -6.51
C MET A 69 6.62 9.80 -7.86
N SER A 70 7.72 9.92 -8.60
CA SER A 70 7.95 9.15 -9.82
C SER A 70 8.29 7.69 -9.48
N VAL A 71 8.15 6.80 -10.46
CA VAL A 71 8.58 5.40 -10.35
C VAL A 71 10.07 5.33 -9.98
N GLU A 72 10.90 6.15 -10.63
CA GLU A 72 12.34 6.23 -10.38
C GLU A 72 12.65 6.66 -8.94
N GLU A 73 11.95 7.66 -8.40
CA GLU A 73 12.15 8.13 -7.02
C GLU A 73 11.79 7.05 -5.98
N VAL A 74 10.71 6.30 -6.22
CA VAL A 74 10.29 5.22 -5.32
C VAL A 74 11.25 4.04 -5.41
N ILE A 75 11.55 3.58 -6.63
CA ILE A 75 12.42 2.43 -6.85
C ILE A 75 13.84 2.71 -6.39
N GLY A 76 14.35 3.93 -6.55
CA GLY A 76 15.66 4.32 -6.02
C GLY A 76 15.76 4.09 -4.52
N ARG A 77 14.68 4.33 -3.76
CA ARG A 77 14.61 4.04 -2.31
C ARG A 77 14.51 2.54 -2.03
N VAL A 78 13.68 1.82 -2.78
CA VAL A 78 13.51 0.36 -2.62
C VAL A 78 14.80 -0.39 -2.92
N ALA A 79 15.50 -0.01 -3.99
CA ALA A 79 16.73 -0.65 -4.43
C ALA A 79 17.91 -0.41 -3.47
N ALA A 80 17.84 0.62 -2.62
CA ALA A 80 18.85 0.85 -1.58
C ALA A 80 18.88 -0.29 -0.53
N ASP A 81 17.78 -1.04 -0.40
CA ASP A 81 17.65 -2.16 0.53
C ASP A 81 17.98 -3.53 -0.11
N ALA A 82 18.49 -3.55 -1.35
CA ALA A 82 18.79 -4.78 -2.10
C ALA A 82 19.65 -5.81 -1.34
N PRO A 83 20.72 -5.44 -0.60
CA PRO A 83 21.51 -6.41 0.15
C PRO A 83 20.69 -7.20 1.19
N PHE A 84 19.65 -6.61 1.76
CA PHE A 84 18.78 -7.30 2.71
C PHE A 84 17.82 -8.25 2.00
N PHE A 85 17.41 -7.93 0.78
CA PHE A 85 16.54 -8.80 -0.01
C PHE A 85 17.27 -10.07 -0.43
N GLU A 86 18.55 -9.95 -0.83
CA GLU A 86 19.40 -11.07 -1.23
C GLU A 86 19.59 -12.09 -0.10
N GLU A 87 19.87 -11.62 1.11
CA GLU A 87 20.07 -12.48 2.29
C GLU A 87 18.77 -13.09 2.84
N SER A 88 17.66 -12.36 2.77
CA SER A 88 16.39 -12.77 3.40
C SER A 88 15.37 -13.42 2.47
N GLY A 89 15.59 -13.39 1.14
CA GLY A 89 14.57 -13.75 0.14
C GLY A 89 13.41 -12.74 0.07
N GLY A 90 13.70 -11.50 0.45
CA GLY A 90 12.76 -10.40 0.67
C GLY A 90 12.27 -9.67 -0.59
N GLY A 91 12.09 -8.34 -0.52
CA GLY A 91 11.82 -7.52 -1.71
C GLY A 91 10.80 -6.38 -1.53
N LEU A 92 10.09 -6.01 -2.59
CA LEU A 92 9.12 -4.91 -2.61
C LEU A 92 7.71 -5.39 -2.26
N THR A 93 7.03 -4.73 -1.32
CA THR A 93 5.57 -4.83 -1.16
C THR A 93 4.91 -3.49 -1.48
N ILE A 94 3.85 -3.51 -2.28
CA ILE A 94 3.01 -2.32 -2.51
C ILE A 94 1.74 -2.48 -1.67
N SER A 95 1.51 -1.56 -0.74
CA SER A 95 0.40 -1.54 0.24
C SER A 95 -0.13 -0.10 0.38
N GLY A 96 -0.67 0.28 1.54
CA GLY A 96 -1.15 1.64 1.85
C GLY A 96 -2.64 1.68 2.10
N GLY A 97 -3.33 2.46 1.27
CA GLY A 97 -4.78 2.39 1.14
C GLY A 97 -5.16 1.14 0.35
N GLU A 98 -5.50 1.32 -0.92
CA GLU A 98 -5.72 0.25 -1.89
C GLU A 98 -4.78 0.48 -3.08
N PRO A 99 -3.69 -0.30 -3.22
CA PRO A 99 -2.73 -0.13 -4.31
C PRO A 99 -3.35 -0.12 -5.71
N LEU A 100 -4.47 -0.83 -5.90
CA LEU A 100 -5.14 -0.93 -7.18
C LEU A 100 -6.00 0.29 -7.52
N MET A 101 -6.20 1.24 -6.60
CA MET A 101 -6.70 2.58 -6.97
C MET A 101 -5.69 3.37 -7.80
N GLN A 102 -4.42 2.99 -7.77
CA GLN A 102 -3.35 3.53 -8.60
C GLN A 102 -2.73 2.45 -9.48
N ALA A 103 -3.54 1.53 -10.03
CA ALA A 103 -3.09 0.31 -10.73
C ALA A 103 -1.99 0.54 -11.78
N VAL A 104 -2.10 1.62 -12.57
CA VAL A 104 -1.11 1.97 -13.61
C VAL A 104 0.25 2.34 -13.00
N PHE A 105 0.27 3.03 -11.86
CA PHE A 105 1.50 3.33 -11.12
C PHE A 105 2.02 2.10 -10.38
N THR A 106 1.13 1.32 -9.77
CA THR A 106 1.46 0.04 -9.11
C THR A 106 2.13 -0.92 -10.08
N LYS A 107 1.58 -1.11 -11.28
CA LYS A 107 2.20 -1.93 -12.35
C LYS A 107 3.61 -1.44 -12.67
N ALA A 108 3.79 -0.14 -12.87
CA ALA A 108 5.10 0.40 -13.25
C ALA A 108 6.17 0.20 -12.15
N LEU A 109 5.79 0.27 -10.88
CA LEU A 109 6.68 -0.08 -9.76
C LEU A 109 7.04 -1.57 -9.77
N LEU A 110 6.06 -2.45 -10.02
CA LEU A 110 6.28 -3.90 -10.07
C LEU A 110 7.19 -4.28 -11.23
N GLU A 111 6.98 -3.72 -12.43
CA GLU A 111 7.82 -3.95 -13.61
C GLU A 111 9.27 -3.53 -13.37
N GLU A 112 9.48 -2.34 -12.81
CA GLU A 112 10.82 -1.82 -12.56
C GLU A 112 11.53 -2.61 -11.44
N ALA A 113 10.80 -3.04 -10.39
CA ALA A 113 11.33 -3.92 -9.37
C ALA A 113 11.73 -5.29 -9.95
N GLN A 114 10.88 -5.86 -10.80
CA GLN A 114 11.14 -7.14 -11.48
C GLN A 114 12.35 -7.04 -12.41
N ALA A 115 12.51 -5.95 -13.16
CA ALA A 115 13.67 -5.69 -14.02
C ALA A 115 15.00 -5.67 -13.23
N ARG A 116 14.94 -5.37 -11.92
CA ARG A 116 16.08 -5.38 -10.99
C ARG A 116 16.23 -6.70 -10.22
N GLY A 117 15.43 -7.71 -10.53
CA GLY A 117 15.43 -8.98 -9.81
C GLY A 117 14.82 -8.91 -8.39
N ILE A 118 14.10 -7.83 -8.06
CA ILE A 118 13.47 -7.66 -6.74
C ILE A 118 12.14 -8.40 -6.74
N ALA A 119 11.96 -9.34 -5.82
CA ALA A 119 10.71 -10.07 -5.65
C ALA A 119 9.57 -9.16 -5.21
N THR A 120 8.46 -9.20 -5.94
CA THR A 120 7.31 -8.31 -5.76
C THR A 120 6.16 -8.93 -4.97
N ALA A 121 5.48 -8.11 -4.18
CA ALA A 121 4.22 -8.46 -3.54
C ALA A 121 3.24 -7.28 -3.60
N VAL A 122 1.95 -7.58 -3.65
CA VAL A 122 0.87 -6.60 -3.58
C VAL A 122 -0.02 -6.96 -2.40
N ASP A 123 -0.21 -6.02 -1.50
CA ASP A 123 -1.08 -6.11 -0.33
C ASP A 123 -2.36 -5.31 -0.59
N THR A 124 -3.47 -6.02 -0.83
CA THR A 124 -4.69 -5.46 -1.40
C THR A 124 -5.93 -5.94 -0.66
N SER A 125 -6.95 -5.09 -0.62
CA SER A 125 -8.29 -5.49 -0.19
C SER A 125 -9.05 -6.22 -1.29
N GLY A 126 -8.55 -6.22 -2.53
CA GLY A 126 -9.24 -6.80 -3.67
C GLY A 126 -10.43 -5.99 -4.18
N PHE A 127 -10.73 -4.84 -3.56
CA PHE A 127 -11.80 -3.95 -4.01
C PHE A 127 -11.32 -3.10 -5.18
N ALA A 128 -11.18 -3.73 -6.35
CA ALA A 128 -10.70 -3.11 -7.58
C ALA A 128 -11.44 -3.67 -8.81
N SER A 129 -11.31 -3.00 -9.96
CA SER A 129 -11.79 -3.60 -11.21
C SER A 129 -10.96 -4.82 -11.58
N ARG A 130 -11.59 -5.79 -12.25
CA ARG A 130 -10.91 -6.97 -12.81
C ARG A 130 -9.70 -6.58 -13.67
N GLU A 131 -9.86 -5.56 -14.51
CA GLU A 131 -8.79 -5.00 -15.33
C GLU A 131 -7.58 -4.54 -14.50
N SER A 132 -7.81 -3.91 -13.34
CA SER A 132 -6.74 -3.43 -12.47
C SER A 132 -5.96 -4.58 -11.84
N ILE A 133 -6.62 -5.69 -11.53
CA ILE A 133 -5.97 -6.91 -11.03
C ILE A 133 -5.18 -7.58 -12.14
N GLU A 134 -5.79 -7.79 -13.30
CA GLU A 134 -5.15 -8.40 -14.48
C GLU A 134 -3.95 -7.58 -14.96
N MET A 135 -3.98 -6.26 -14.78
CA MET A 135 -2.88 -5.35 -15.09
C MET A 135 -1.63 -5.62 -14.24
N VAL A 136 -1.80 -5.95 -12.96
CA VAL A 136 -0.65 -6.17 -12.04
C VAL A 136 -0.28 -7.65 -11.89
N LEU A 137 -1.21 -8.56 -12.18
CA LEU A 137 -1.06 -10.01 -11.99
C LEU A 137 0.23 -10.59 -12.60
N PRO A 138 0.65 -10.25 -13.84
CA PRO A 138 1.88 -10.78 -14.44
C PRO A 138 3.16 -10.36 -13.71
N HIS A 139 3.10 -9.30 -12.90
CA HIS A 139 4.25 -8.67 -12.24
C HIS A 139 4.22 -8.85 -10.72
N THR A 140 3.22 -9.56 -10.20
CA THR A 140 3.05 -9.81 -8.76
C THR A 140 3.37 -11.27 -8.45
N ARG A 141 4.47 -11.52 -7.72
CA ARG A 141 4.81 -12.88 -7.28
C ARG A 141 3.91 -13.37 -6.13
N LEU A 142 3.46 -12.45 -5.27
CA LEU A 142 2.64 -12.76 -4.10
C LEU A 142 1.55 -11.70 -3.94
N PHE A 143 0.30 -12.13 -3.82
CA PHE A 143 -0.76 -11.29 -3.28
C PHE A 143 -0.93 -11.59 -1.80
N LEU A 144 -0.91 -10.54 -0.98
CA LEU A 144 -1.48 -10.54 0.36
C LEU A 144 -2.90 -9.99 0.21
N TYR A 145 -3.90 -10.83 0.46
CA TYR A 145 -5.28 -10.52 0.08
C TYR A 145 -6.19 -10.48 1.30
N ASP A 146 -6.74 -9.31 1.56
CA ASP A 146 -7.53 -9.03 2.76
C ASP A 146 -9.02 -9.37 2.56
N LEU A 147 -9.43 -10.58 2.94
CA LEU A 147 -10.85 -10.86 3.22
C LEU A 147 -11.19 -10.45 4.64
N LYS A 148 -11.62 -9.20 4.81
CA LYS A 148 -11.82 -8.60 6.14
C LYS A 148 -12.97 -9.22 6.93
N LEU A 149 -14.10 -9.49 6.26
CA LEU A 149 -15.30 -10.09 6.83
C LEU A 149 -16.01 -10.91 5.75
N ALA A 150 -16.37 -12.15 6.06
CA ALA A 150 -17.07 -13.05 5.13
C ALA A 150 -18.55 -12.69 4.93
N ASP A 151 -19.22 -12.23 5.99
CA ASP A 151 -20.61 -11.78 5.92
C ASP A 151 -20.71 -10.40 5.25
N THR A 152 -21.46 -10.31 4.14
CA THR A 152 -21.55 -9.09 3.33
C THR A 152 -22.18 -7.92 4.09
N ALA A 153 -23.19 -8.18 4.93
CA ALA A 153 -23.86 -7.12 5.68
C ALA A 153 -22.91 -6.50 6.73
N ARG A 154 -22.15 -7.34 7.44
CA ARG A 154 -21.10 -6.90 8.36
C ARG A 154 -19.95 -6.22 7.61
N HIS A 155 -19.53 -6.76 6.46
CA HIS A 155 -18.48 -6.13 5.65
C HIS A 155 -18.89 -4.71 5.24
N LEU A 156 -20.12 -4.53 4.76
CA LEU A 156 -20.69 -3.22 4.44
C LEU A 156 -20.72 -2.30 5.66
N HIS A 157 -21.21 -2.79 6.80
CA HIS A 157 -21.30 -2.01 8.03
C HIS A 157 -19.93 -1.50 8.51
N TYR A 158 -18.90 -2.36 8.51
CA TYR A 158 -17.60 -2.03 9.11
C TYR A 158 -16.59 -1.41 8.15
N THR A 159 -16.77 -1.59 6.84
CA THR A 159 -15.81 -1.11 5.81
C THR A 159 -16.43 -0.12 4.83
N GLY A 160 -17.74 0.08 4.85
CA GLY A 160 -18.45 0.95 3.90
C GLY A 160 -18.62 0.36 2.50
N LYS A 161 -18.20 -0.89 2.26
CA LYS A 161 -18.34 -1.57 0.95
C LYS A 161 -18.86 -3.01 1.11
N PRO A 162 -19.63 -3.56 0.17
CA PRO A 162 -19.90 -5.00 0.13
C PRO A 162 -18.63 -5.77 -0.28
N ASN A 163 -18.58 -7.07 0.02
CA ASN A 163 -17.45 -7.94 -0.31
C ASN A 163 -17.62 -8.77 -1.58
N ALA A 164 -18.76 -8.68 -2.29
CA ALA A 164 -19.01 -9.49 -3.49
C ALA A 164 -17.92 -9.32 -4.57
N LEU A 165 -17.53 -8.08 -4.86
CA LEU A 165 -16.44 -7.79 -5.80
C LEU A 165 -15.08 -8.34 -5.31
N ILE A 166 -14.81 -8.24 -4.00
CA ILE A 166 -13.59 -8.76 -3.38
C ILE A 166 -13.54 -10.28 -3.51
N LEU A 167 -14.67 -10.98 -3.36
CA LEU A 167 -14.74 -12.43 -3.49
C LEU A 167 -14.66 -12.90 -4.95
N ASP A 168 -15.21 -12.14 -5.89
CA ASP A 168 -15.11 -12.43 -7.35
C ASP A 168 -13.69 -12.27 -7.90
N ASN A 169 -12.90 -11.42 -7.23
CA ASN A 169 -11.51 -11.13 -7.57
C ASN A 169 -10.49 -12.08 -6.91
N LEU A 170 -10.92 -12.96 -5.99
CA LEU A 170 -10.07 -13.94 -5.27
C LEU A 170 -9.96 -15.25 -6.05
#